data_AF-A0A087VP48-F1
#
_entry.id   AF-A0A087VP48-F1
#
_cell.length_a   1.000
_cell.length_b   1.000
_cell.length_c   1.000
_cell.angle_alpha   90.00
_cell.angle_beta   90.00
_cell.angle_gamma   90.00
#
_symmetry.space_group_name_H-M   'P 1'
#
loop_
_entity.id
_entity.type
_entity.pdbx_description
1 polymer ?
#
loop_
_entity_poly.entity_id
_entity_poly.type
_entity_poly.pdbx_seq_one_letter_code
_entity_poly.pdbx_strand_id
1 'polypeptide(L)'
;ANTLFNIWIKYKPRLPGWYYNEKLLKVGDSLAQMKEYKLALLQCYGRYLHQFVSVNLDDIIDDVHRFKSTFFPNGFRDKNAALTFHALQERNGCIYQMIYSSDRNLQNQGSLQTCFNVLSSLRLAMQVALPQENFCWLIYNGTIHIYTICRHLMMRGQSAKVLEYLLWASICMESSIPLLSVHYLTWRATLYTAVSQCYFDCQAGIHGEIFARRGLIKIDELKQLENNCSSLENSETKNIFREATLKMSIMIFKRAVYESRRKPKSYFRPKLRVSLKEAQKLPWPRTTTERLLTEMFDSAPAQFLAILEALSDSSRHVLCPAPPVPDEIEIRDVISELFFAGLEILSGNNIKKQKE
;
A
#
# COMPACT_ATOMS: atom_id res chain seq x y z
N ALA A 1 5.94 -23.41 26.10
CA ALA A 1 4.98 -22.42 26.66
C ALA A 1 5.07 -22.32 28.19
N ASN A 2 4.89 -23.42 28.94
CA ASN A 2 4.86 -23.40 30.42
C ASN A 2 6.13 -22.87 31.08
N THR A 3 7.32 -23.13 30.51
CA THR A 3 8.58 -22.60 31.05
C THR A 3 8.65 -21.07 31.01
N LEU A 4 8.29 -20.46 29.88
CA LEU A 4 8.29 -19.00 29.74
C LEU A 4 7.25 -18.35 30.66
N PHE A 5 6.06 -18.95 30.75
CA PHE A 5 5.02 -18.55 31.69
C PHE A 5 5.52 -18.51 33.14
N ASN A 6 6.19 -19.59 33.57
CA ASN A 6 6.74 -19.74 34.91
C ASN A 6 7.87 -18.73 35.20
N ILE A 7 8.74 -18.46 34.22
CA ILE A 7 9.80 -17.44 34.34
C ILE A 7 9.15 -16.08 34.64
N TRP A 8 8.20 -15.67 33.82
CA TRP A 8 7.54 -14.38 33.99
C TRP A 8 6.83 -14.24 35.34
N ILE A 9 6.10 -15.26 35.79
CA ILE A 9 5.46 -15.22 37.12
C ILE A 9 6.49 -15.11 38.23
N LYS A 10 7.57 -15.88 38.15
CA LYS A 10 8.64 -15.89 39.15
C LYS A 10 9.32 -14.52 39.29
N TYR A 11 9.53 -13.83 38.18
CA TYR A 11 10.28 -12.57 38.16
C TYR A 11 9.40 -11.31 38.22
N LYS A 12 8.10 -11.38 37.91
CA LYS A 12 7.19 -10.22 37.99
C LYS A 12 7.22 -9.49 39.35
N PRO A 13 7.14 -10.16 40.52
CA PRO A 13 7.22 -9.46 41.81
C PRO A 13 8.64 -9.05 42.21
N ARG A 14 9.67 -9.53 41.47
CA ARG A 14 11.10 -9.33 41.82
C ARG A 14 11.76 -8.21 41.02
N LEU A 15 11.10 -7.69 39.99
CA LEU A 15 11.65 -6.69 39.09
C LEU A 15 10.80 -5.42 39.12
N PRO A 16 11.41 -4.23 38.90
CA PRO A 16 10.64 -3.01 38.67
C PRO A 16 9.68 -3.17 37.48
N GLY A 17 8.45 -2.68 37.61
CA GLY A 17 7.41 -2.88 36.59
C GLY A 17 7.79 -2.39 35.20
N TRP A 18 8.44 -1.23 35.10
CA TRP A 18 8.94 -0.69 33.82
C TRP A 18 9.94 -1.63 33.15
N TYR A 19 10.90 -2.17 33.92
CA TYR A 19 11.93 -3.07 33.41
C TYR A 19 11.36 -4.43 33.00
N TYR A 20 10.45 -4.96 33.83
CA TYR A 20 9.72 -6.19 33.52
C TYR A 20 8.96 -6.06 32.19
N ASN A 21 8.20 -4.98 32.04
CA ASN A 21 7.40 -4.71 30.84
C ASN A 21 8.27 -4.56 29.59
N GLU A 22 9.37 -3.81 29.68
CA GLU A 22 10.31 -3.65 28.57
C GLU A 22 10.92 -5.00 28.15
N LYS A 23 11.35 -5.83 29.11
CA LYS A 23 11.92 -7.16 28.82
C LYS A 23 10.88 -8.13 28.29
N LEU A 24 9.64 -8.07 28.78
CA LEU A 24 8.54 -8.89 28.29
C LEU A 24 8.30 -8.66 26.80
N LEU A 25 8.25 -7.39 26.37
CA LEU A 25 8.04 -7.04 24.97
C LEU A 25 9.24 -7.41 24.10
N LYS A 26 10.47 -7.16 24.55
CA LYS A 26 11.70 -7.56 23.82
C LYS A 26 11.78 -9.07 23.56
N VAL A 27 11.34 -9.90 24.52
CA VAL A 27 11.25 -11.34 24.32
C VAL A 27 10.12 -11.69 23.34
N GLY A 28 9.00 -10.96 23.39
CA GLY A 28 7.96 -11.02 22.36
C GLY A 28 8.51 -10.78 20.96
N ASP A 29 9.29 -9.72 20.78
CA ASP A 29 9.89 -9.35 19.49
C ASP A 29 10.83 -10.44 18.98
N SER A 30 11.64 -11.01 19.89
CA SER A 30 12.55 -12.13 19.55
C SER A 30 11.77 -13.38 19.13
N LEU A 31 10.68 -13.71 19.82
CA LEU A 31 9.80 -14.84 19.45
C LEU A 31 9.13 -14.61 18.10
N ALA A 32 8.64 -13.39 17.84
CA ALA A 32 8.04 -13.03 16.55
C ALA A 32 9.06 -13.12 15.40
N GLN A 33 10.31 -12.70 15.62
CA GLN A 33 11.42 -12.88 14.66
C GLN A 33 11.71 -14.36 14.37
N MET A 34 11.60 -15.23 15.39
CA MET A 34 11.68 -16.69 15.23
C MET A 34 10.41 -17.33 14.67
N LYS A 35 9.41 -16.53 14.28
CA LYS A 35 8.09 -16.97 13.76
C LYS A 35 7.23 -17.74 14.77
N GLU A 36 7.55 -17.64 16.06
CA GLU A 36 6.77 -18.20 17.18
C GLU A 36 5.61 -17.27 17.57
N TYR A 37 4.77 -16.89 16.60
CA TYR A 37 3.76 -15.83 16.74
C TYR A 37 2.74 -16.13 17.83
N LYS A 38 2.28 -17.38 17.95
CA LYS A 38 1.33 -17.79 18.99
C LYS A 38 1.93 -17.61 20.39
N LEU A 39 3.22 -17.89 20.54
CA LEU A 39 3.92 -17.80 21.81
C LEU A 39 4.20 -16.33 22.17
N ALA A 40 4.66 -15.53 21.20
CA ALA A 40 4.83 -14.09 21.34
C ALA A 40 3.51 -13.39 21.73
N LEU A 41 2.42 -13.73 21.04
CA LEU A 41 1.07 -13.23 21.31
C LEU A 41 0.60 -13.56 22.72
N LEU A 42 0.58 -14.84 23.09
CA LEU A 42 -0.03 -15.27 24.35
C LEU A 42 0.83 -14.94 25.58
N GLN A 43 2.15 -15.09 25.46
CA GLN A 43 3.04 -15.01 26.63
C GLN A 43 3.71 -13.65 26.79
N CYS A 44 3.73 -12.81 25.76
CA CYS A 44 4.36 -11.49 25.80
C CYS A 44 3.32 -10.38 25.56
N TYR A 45 2.94 -10.11 24.31
CA TYR A 45 2.10 -8.95 23.97
C TYR A 45 0.73 -8.99 24.65
N GLY A 46 0.02 -10.10 24.56
CA GLY A 46 -1.28 -10.30 25.22
C GLY A 46 -1.15 -10.23 26.74
N ARG A 47 -0.10 -10.83 27.32
CA ARG A 47 0.18 -10.74 28.76
C ARG A 47 0.44 -9.31 29.21
N TYR A 48 1.16 -8.53 28.42
CA TYR A 48 1.38 -7.12 28.70
C TYR A 48 0.06 -6.35 28.71
N LEU A 49 -0.78 -6.55 27.68
CA LEU A 49 -2.05 -5.85 27.51
C LEU A 49 -3.14 -6.26 28.51
N HIS A 50 -3.14 -7.52 28.98
CA HIS A 50 -4.05 -7.98 30.03
C HIS A 50 -3.86 -7.27 31.38
N GLN A 51 -2.80 -6.47 31.54
CA GLN A 51 -2.65 -5.61 32.71
C GLN A 51 -3.65 -4.44 32.72
N PHE A 52 -4.18 -4.08 31.56
CA PHE A 52 -5.14 -2.97 31.40
C PHE A 52 -6.57 -3.47 31.24
N VAL A 53 -6.76 -4.65 30.65
CA VAL A 53 -8.09 -5.19 30.28
C VAL A 53 -8.16 -6.69 30.55
N SER A 54 -9.18 -7.12 31.29
CA SER A 54 -9.48 -8.53 31.53
C SER A 54 -10.46 -9.15 30.51
N VAL A 55 -11.15 -8.30 29.73
CA VAL A 55 -12.12 -8.65 28.68
C VAL A 55 -11.42 -8.76 27.31
N ASN A 56 -12.09 -9.28 26.29
CA ASN A 56 -11.54 -9.34 24.94
C ASN A 56 -11.17 -7.92 24.45
N LEU A 57 -9.91 -7.73 24.06
CA LEU A 57 -9.38 -6.46 23.56
C LEU A 57 -10.15 -5.95 22.33
N ASP A 58 -10.78 -6.85 21.61
CA ASP A 58 -11.54 -6.53 20.41
C ASP A 58 -12.85 -5.75 20.72
N ASP A 59 -13.37 -5.82 21.96
CA ASP A 59 -14.59 -5.14 22.41
C ASP A 59 -14.38 -3.63 22.72
N ILE A 60 -13.13 -3.14 22.59
CA ILE A 60 -12.73 -1.76 22.90
C ILE A 60 -12.44 -0.97 21.62
N ILE A 61 -12.43 -1.63 20.46
CA ILE A 61 -11.95 -1.05 19.19
C ILE A 61 -12.94 -0.01 18.61
N ASP A 62 -14.19 0.01 19.05
CA ASP A 62 -15.22 0.88 18.48
C ASP A 62 -15.29 2.28 19.13
N ASP A 63 -14.58 2.52 20.24
CA ASP A 63 -14.63 3.78 20.98
C ASP A 63 -13.23 4.32 21.33
N VAL A 64 -12.87 5.44 20.70
CA VAL A 64 -11.59 6.14 20.90
C VAL A 64 -11.41 6.62 22.35
N HIS A 65 -12.46 7.10 23.00
CA HIS A 65 -12.39 7.57 24.37
C HIS A 65 -12.17 6.42 25.34
N ARG A 66 -12.93 5.33 25.16
CA ARG A 66 -12.75 4.10 25.95
C ARG A 66 -11.37 3.49 25.74
N PHE A 67 -10.87 3.47 24.51
CA PHE A 67 -9.51 3.00 24.20
C PHE A 67 -8.45 3.85 24.91
N LYS A 68 -8.56 5.18 24.85
CA LYS A 68 -7.63 6.10 25.52
C LYS A 68 -7.64 5.93 27.04
N SER A 69 -8.81 5.93 27.67
CA SER A 69 -8.92 5.81 29.13
C SER A 69 -8.42 4.46 29.65
N THR A 70 -8.59 3.41 28.85
CA THR A 70 -8.18 2.05 29.20
C THR A 70 -6.67 1.83 29.08
N PHE A 71 -6.08 2.17 27.93
CA PHE A 71 -4.66 1.87 27.65
C PHE A 71 -3.70 2.98 28.04
N PHE A 72 -4.18 4.21 28.19
CA PHE A 72 -3.37 5.39 28.48
C PHE A 72 -3.95 6.22 29.64
N PRO A 73 -4.23 5.60 30.81
CA PRO A 73 -4.83 6.32 31.95
C PRO A 73 -3.94 7.46 32.47
N ASN A 74 -2.61 7.32 32.34
CA ASN A 74 -1.63 8.34 32.75
C ASN A 74 -1.26 9.30 31.60
N GLY A 75 -1.93 9.21 30.45
CA GLY A 75 -1.63 9.97 29.25
C GLY A 75 -0.38 9.51 28.49
N PHE A 76 -0.04 10.25 27.43
CA PHE A 76 0.98 9.85 26.45
C PHE A 76 2.42 10.18 26.85
N ARG A 77 2.63 10.97 27.90
CA ARG A 77 3.97 11.26 28.45
C ARG A 77 4.47 10.17 29.40
N ASP A 78 3.63 9.19 29.74
CA ASP A 78 4.01 8.03 30.53
C ASP A 78 5.05 7.20 29.76
N LYS A 79 6.08 6.71 30.48
CA LYS A 79 7.16 5.91 29.90
C LYS A 79 6.66 4.62 29.24
N ASN A 80 5.51 4.12 29.68
CA ASN A 80 4.89 2.92 29.13
C ASN A 80 4.03 3.20 27.90
N ALA A 81 3.68 4.44 27.57
CA ALA A 81 2.78 4.74 26.45
C ALA A 81 3.33 4.18 25.12
N ALA A 82 4.63 4.36 24.86
CA ALA A 82 5.30 3.79 23.70
C ALA A 82 5.26 2.24 23.71
N LEU A 83 5.49 1.63 24.88
CA LEU A 83 5.41 0.17 25.06
C LEU A 83 4.01 -0.36 24.81
N THR A 84 2.96 0.36 25.22
CA THR A 84 1.56 -0.02 25.00
C THR A 84 1.20 0.02 23.52
N PHE A 85 1.56 1.09 22.80
CA PHE A 85 1.36 1.14 21.36
C PHE A 85 2.12 0.03 20.63
N HIS A 86 3.39 -0.20 21.01
CA HIS A 86 4.19 -1.30 20.47
C HIS A 86 3.50 -2.65 20.68
N ALA A 87 3.08 -2.95 21.91
CA ALA A 87 2.39 -4.20 22.24
C ALA A 87 1.08 -4.40 21.45
N LEU A 88 0.31 -3.32 21.22
CA LEU A 88 -0.91 -3.36 20.41
C LEU A 88 -0.61 -3.67 18.94
N GLN A 89 0.39 -3.01 18.35
CA GLN A 89 0.78 -3.24 16.96
C GLN A 89 1.33 -4.65 16.75
N GLU A 90 2.24 -5.10 17.62
CA GLU A 90 2.86 -6.42 17.50
C GLU A 90 1.89 -7.56 17.82
N ARG A 91 0.92 -7.35 18.74
CA ARG A 91 -0.22 -8.27 18.91
C ARG A 91 -0.94 -8.46 17.58
N ASN A 92 -1.30 -7.36 16.94
CA ASN A 92 -2.04 -7.35 15.68
C ASN A 92 -1.23 -7.99 14.54
N GLY A 93 0.08 -7.72 14.49
CA GLY A 93 1.02 -8.39 13.59
C GLY A 93 1.03 -9.91 13.80
N CYS A 94 1.16 -10.37 15.04
CA CYS A 94 1.15 -11.81 15.37
C CYS A 94 -0.16 -12.49 14.98
N ILE A 95 -1.31 -11.86 15.26
CA ILE A 95 -2.63 -12.39 14.87
C ILE A 95 -2.70 -12.57 13.36
N TYR A 96 -2.29 -11.55 12.59
CA TYR A 96 -2.27 -11.65 11.13
C TYR A 96 -1.32 -12.75 10.62
N GLN A 97 -0.12 -12.88 11.19
CA GLN A 97 0.83 -13.92 10.77
C GLN A 97 0.34 -15.34 11.09
N MET A 98 -0.42 -15.51 12.18
CA MET A 98 -1.09 -16.77 12.48
C MET A 98 -2.18 -17.09 11.46
N ILE A 99 -2.96 -16.09 11.02
CA ILE A 99 -3.94 -16.27 9.94
C ILE A 99 -3.22 -16.62 8.64
N TYR A 100 -2.15 -15.90 8.29
CA TYR A 100 -1.40 -16.15 7.06
C TYR A 100 -0.81 -17.56 6.99
N SER A 101 -0.32 -18.08 8.11
CA SER A 101 0.26 -19.43 8.18
C SER A 101 -0.80 -20.55 8.16
N SER A 102 -2.01 -20.29 8.64
CA SER A 102 -3.09 -21.28 8.70
C SER A 102 -4.05 -21.22 7.50
N ASP A 103 -4.29 -20.04 6.94
CA ASP A 103 -5.21 -19.77 5.84
C ASP A 103 -4.59 -18.75 4.87
N ARG A 104 -3.55 -19.19 4.15
CA ARG A 104 -2.77 -18.35 3.22
C ARG A 104 -3.61 -17.73 2.10
N ASN A 105 -4.73 -18.35 1.75
CA ASN A 105 -5.60 -17.87 0.67
C ASN A 105 -6.84 -17.14 1.20
N LEU A 106 -6.98 -16.93 2.52
CA LEU A 106 -8.15 -16.32 3.16
C LEU A 106 -9.47 -16.88 2.61
N GLN A 107 -9.57 -18.21 2.58
CA GLN A 107 -10.78 -18.90 2.15
C GLN A 107 -11.80 -18.97 3.29
N ASN A 108 -11.34 -18.96 4.55
CA ASN A 108 -12.20 -18.99 5.72
C ASN A 108 -12.75 -17.58 6.03
N GLN A 109 -14.07 -17.48 6.18
CA GLN A 109 -14.74 -16.21 6.50
C GLN A 109 -14.34 -15.65 7.87
N GLY A 110 -14.05 -16.51 8.86
CA GLY A 110 -13.54 -16.10 10.16
C GLY A 110 -12.12 -15.52 10.08
N SER A 111 -11.24 -16.11 9.26
CA SER A 111 -9.91 -15.54 8.97
C SER A 111 -10.03 -14.15 8.32
N LEU A 112 -10.93 -14.03 7.35
CA LEU A 112 -11.21 -12.78 6.65
C LEU A 112 -11.71 -11.70 7.62
N GLN A 113 -12.70 -12.02 8.45
CA GLN A 113 -13.23 -11.10 9.46
C GLN A 113 -12.15 -10.69 10.46
N THR A 114 -11.31 -11.63 10.88
CA THR A 114 -10.22 -11.34 11.82
C THR A 114 -9.21 -10.35 11.21
N CYS A 115 -8.91 -10.45 9.91
CA CYS A 115 -8.07 -9.45 9.23
C CYS A 115 -8.68 -8.03 9.29
N PHE A 116 -10.00 -7.89 9.12
CA PHE A 116 -10.68 -6.59 9.25
C PHE A 116 -10.67 -6.07 10.70
N ASN A 117 -10.83 -6.95 11.69
CA ASN A 117 -10.72 -6.57 13.10
C ASN A 117 -9.30 -6.06 13.42
N VAL A 118 -8.27 -6.74 12.90
CA VAL A 118 -6.87 -6.31 13.02
C VAL A 118 -6.65 -4.94 12.36
N LEU A 119 -7.17 -4.72 11.15
CA LEU A 119 -7.10 -3.41 10.47
C LEU A 119 -7.77 -2.30 11.27
N SER A 120 -8.95 -2.58 11.84
CA SER A 120 -9.69 -1.63 12.70
C SER A 120 -8.89 -1.27 13.95
N SER A 121 -8.28 -2.27 14.60
CA SER A 121 -7.41 -2.08 15.76
C SER A 121 -6.18 -1.23 15.44
N LEU A 122 -5.50 -1.52 14.31
CA LEU A 122 -4.34 -0.74 13.85
C LEU A 122 -4.72 0.72 13.54
N ARG A 123 -5.83 0.92 12.84
CA ARG A 123 -6.36 2.26 12.53
C ARG A 123 -6.61 3.06 13.80
N LEU A 124 -7.27 2.46 14.79
CA LEU A 124 -7.56 3.11 16.06
C LEU A 124 -6.29 3.47 16.83
N ALA A 125 -5.35 2.53 16.96
CA ALA A 125 -4.07 2.79 17.62
C ALA A 125 -3.32 3.95 16.96
N MET A 126 -3.28 3.98 15.63
CA MET A 126 -2.67 5.07 14.87
C MET A 126 -3.42 6.39 15.05
N GLN A 127 -4.76 6.40 15.08
CA GLN A 127 -5.56 7.61 15.32
C GLN A 127 -5.23 8.25 16.67
N VAL A 128 -4.96 7.44 17.70
CA VAL A 128 -4.58 7.93 19.02
C VAL A 128 -3.12 8.40 19.04
N ALA A 129 -2.22 7.72 18.33
CA ALA A 129 -0.80 8.07 18.29
C ALA A 129 -0.47 9.27 17.39
N LEU A 130 -1.24 9.53 16.33
CA LEU A 130 -0.92 10.49 15.27
C LEU A 130 -0.62 11.92 15.77
N PRO A 131 -1.36 12.49 16.75
CA PRO A 131 -1.06 13.82 17.26
C PRO A 131 0.26 13.93 18.04
N GLN A 132 0.91 12.81 18.37
CA GLN A 132 2.14 12.76 19.15
C GLN A 132 3.34 12.56 18.21
N GLU A 133 4.09 13.62 17.92
CA GLU A 133 5.23 13.55 16.98
C GLU A 133 6.28 12.49 17.37
N ASN A 134 6.51 12.29 18.68
CA ASN A 134 7.45 11.29 19.21
C ASN A 134 7.04 9.84 18.87
N PHE A 135 5.81 9.62 18.41
CA PHE A 135 5.28 8.32 18.00
C PHE A 135 5.20 8.17 16.48
N CYS A 136 5.86 9.04 15.70
CA CYS A 136 5.89 8.93 14.23
C CYS A 136 6.39 7.56 13.74
N TRP A 137 7.31 6.93 14.45
CA TRP A 137 7.79 5.57 14.14
C TRP A 137 6.68 4.51 14.26
N LEU A 138 5.75 4.66 15.22
CA LEU A 138 4.58 3.80 15.35
C LEU A 138 3.60 4.05 14.21
N ILE A 139 3.45 5.30 13.76
CA ILE A 139 2.64 5.62 12.58
C ILE A 139 3.21 4.93 11.35
N TYR A 140 4.51 5.07 11.11
CA TYR A 140 5.19 4.39 10.02
C TYR A 140 4.99 2.86 10.06
N ASN A 141 5.29 2.21 11.19
CA ASN A 141 5.10 0.76 11.35
C ASN A 141 3.64 0.34 11.15
N GLY A 142 2.70 1.12 11.69
CA GLY A 142 1.26 0.90 11.50
C GLY A 142 0.85 0.91 10.03
N THR A 143 1.40 1.83 9.22
CA THR A 143 1.14 1.84 7.78
C THR A 143 1.68 0.61 7.06
N ILE A 144 2.82 0.07 7.49
CA ILE A 144 3.38 -1.18 6.94
C ILE A 144 2.41 -2.34 7.22
N HIS A 145 1.96 -2.50 8.47
CA HIS A 145 1.01 -3.55 8.82
C HIS A 145 -0.31 -3.42 8.05
N ILE A 146 -0.88 -2.21 8.00
CA ILE A 146 -2.11 -1.95 7.24
C ILE A 146 -1.90 -2.32 5.77
N TYR A 147 -0.83 -1.83 5.13
CA TYR A 147 -0.55 -2.13 3.73
C TYR A 147 -0.40 -3.64 3.49
N THR A 148 0.36 -4.35 4.33
CA THR A 148 0.58 -5.80 4.18
C THR A 148 -0.73 -6.58 4.21
N ILE A 149 -1.62 -6.26 5.16
CA ILE A 149 -2.92 -6.93 5.29
C ILE A 149 -3.83 -6.53 4.12
N CYS A 150 -3.90 -5.25 3.80
CA CYS A 150 -4.73 -4.74 2.70
C CYS A 150 -4.31 -5.35 1.36
N ARG A 151 -3.02 -5.47 1.05
CA ARG A 151 -2.55 -6.11 -0.20
C ARG A 151 -3.01 -7.56 -0.30
N HIS A 152 -3.00 -8.30 0.80
CA HIS A 152 -3.53 -9.66 0.82
C HIS A 152 -5.04 -9.67 0.53
N LEU A 153 -5.79 -8.80 1.18
CA LEU A 153 -7.24 -8.67 0.99
C LEU A 153 -7.64 -8.17 -0.41
N MET A 154 -6.85 -7.28 -1.03
CA MET A 154 -7.04 -6.83 -2.41
C MET A 154 -6.98 -8.00 -3.39
N MET A 155 -6.00 -8.91 -3.24
CA MET A 155 -5.90 -10.13 -4.07
C MET A 155 -7.11 -11.07 -3.91
N ARG A 156 -7.93 -10.87 -2.87
CA ARG A 156 -9.18 -11.61 -2.61
C ARG A 156 -10.43 -10.84 -3.03
N GLY A 157 -10.28 -9.75 -3.77
CA GLY A 157 -11.38 -8.93 -4.27
C GLY A 157 -12.02 -8.01 -3.21
N GLN A 158 -11.37 -7.80 -2.06
CA GLN A 158 -11.90 -6.93 -1.01
C GLN A 158 -11.45 -5.46 -1.14
N SER A 159 -10.99 -5.04 -2.32
CA SER A 159 -10.45 -3.70 -2.59
C SER A 159 -11.38 -2.57 -2.14
N ALA A 160 -12.70 -2.73 -2.32
CA ALA A 160 -13.69 -1.74 -1.86
C ALA A 160 -13.67 -1.53 -0.34
N LYS A 161 -13.52 -2.60 0.44
CA LYS A 161 -13.50 -2.53 1.92
C LYS A 161 -12.17 -2.03 2.46
N VAL A 162 -11.06 -2.37 1.80
CA VAL A 162 -9.72 -1.99 2.32
C VAL A 162 -9.27 -0.60 1.89
N LEU A 163 -9.94 0.01 0.92
CA LEU A 163 -9.65 1.35 0.42
C LEU A 163 -9.57 2.39 1.55
N GLU A 164 -10.50 2.36 2.50
CA GLU A 164 -10.52 3.31 3.62
C GLU A 164 -9.25 3.24 4.49
N TYR A 165 -8.71 2.04 4.70
CA TYR A 165 -7.50 1.82 5.51
C TYR A 165 -6.25 2.29 4.79
N LEU A 166 -6.17 2.08 3.46
CA LEU A 166 -5.05 2.55 2.65
C LEU A 166 -5.06 4.08 2.49
N LEU A 167 -6.24 4.69 2.37
CA LEU A 167 -6.42 6.14 2.42
C LEU A 167 -5.96 6.68 3.77
N TRP A 168 -6.40 6.06 4.87
CA TRP A 168 -5.99 6.43 6.22
C TRP A 168 -4.47 6.34 6.40
N ALA A 169 -3.84 5.25 5.97
CA ALA A 169 -2.39 5.09 6.02
C ALA A 169 -1.66 6.17 5.23
N SER A 170 -2.15 6.51 4.04
CA SER A 170 -1.59 7.59 3.21
C SER A 170 -1.67 8.95 3.92
N ILE A 171 -2.83 9.27 4.49
CA ILE A 171 -3.06 10.54 5.22
C ILE A 171 -2.17 10.61 6.46
N CYS A 172 -2.01 9.50 7.21
CA CYS A 172 -1.16 9.47 8.39
C CYS A 172 0.30 9.80 8.07
N MET A 173 0.84 9.27 6.97
CA MET A 173 2.19 9.62 6.51
C MET A 173 2.30 11.10 6.12
N GLU A 174 1.24 11.67 5.56
CA GLU A 174 1.20 13.07 5.13
C GLU A 174 0.98 14.06 6.29
N SER A 175 0.30 13.63 7.35
CA SER A 175 0.01 14.46 8.53
C SER A 175 1.14 14.49 9.55
N SER A 176 2.10 13.56 9.46
CA SER A 176 3.22 13.47 10.39
C SER A 176 4.48 14.12 9.79
N ILE A 177 4.87 15.30 10.28
CA ILE A 177 6.02 16.07 9.78
C ILE A 177 7.30 15.21 9.66
N PRO A 178 7.70 14.38 10.65
CA PRO A 178 8.89 13.54 10.52
C PRO A 178 8.87 12.54 9.36
N LEU A 179 7.67 12.21 8.84
CA LEU A 179 7.47 11.23 7.78
C LEU A 179 7.33 11.87 6.38
N LEU A 180 7.45 13.20 6.29
CA LEU A 180 7.35 13.93 5.02
C LEU A 180 8.67 14.02 4.24
N SER A 181 9.79 13.60 4.83
CA SER A 181 11.10 13.65 4.19
C SER A 181 11.23 12.69 3.00
N VAL A 182 12.26 12.90 2.17
CA VAL A 182 12.56 12.06 1.00
C VAL A 182 12.79 10.60 1.39
N HIS A 183 13.35 10.34 2.58
CA HIS A 183 13.60 8.99 3.08
C HIS A 183 12.35 8.09 3.03
N TYR A 184 11.16 8.65 3.29
CA TYR A 184 9.90 7.92 3.28
C TYR A 184 9.09 8.07 1.99
N LEU A 185 9.63 8.75 0.97
CA LEU A 185 8.90 9.04 -0.27
C LEU A 185 8.53 7.78 -1.04
N THR A 186 9.46 6.82 -1.16
CA THR A 186 9.21 5.55 -1.84
C THR A 186 8.07 4.77 -1.21
N TRP A 187 7.96 4.81 0.13
CA TRP A 187 6.87 4.18 0.86
C TRP A 187 5.54 4.90 0.65
N ARG A 188 5.52 6.24 0.74
CA ARG A 188 4.33 7.05 0.43
C ARG A 188 3.81 6.79 -0.99
N ALA A 189 4.69 6.76 -1.99
CA ALA A 189 4.33 6.43 -3.36
C ALA A 189 3.73 5.01 -3.48
N THR A 190 4.23 4.05 -2.70
CA THR A 190 3.69 2.68 -2.66
C THR A 190 2.26 2.64 -2.09
N LEU A 191 2.00 3.40 -1.03
CA LEU A 191 0.64 3.58 -0.50
C LEU A 191 -0.29 4.25 -1.52
N TYR A 192 0.18 5.30 -2.21
CA TYR A 192 -0.61 5.99 -3.23
C TYR A 192 -0.96 5.07 -4.41
N THR A 193 -0.02 4.22 -4.84
CA THR A 193 -0.27 3.20 -5.86
C THR A 193 -1.32 2.20 -5.39
N ALA A 194 -1.26 1.73 -4.14
CA ALA A 194 -2.25 0.80 -3.60
C ALA A 194 -3.67 1.40 -3.53
N VAL A 195 -3.79 2.67 -3.15
CA VAL A 195 -5.08 3.39 -3.18
C VAL A 195 -5.60 3.50 -4.60
N SER A 196 -4.76 3.90 -5.55
CA SER A 196 -5.13 4.03 -6.97
C SER A 196 -5.58 2.68 -7.52
N GLN A 197 -4.85 1.60 -7.19
CA GLN A 197 -5.21 0.24 -7.58
C GLN A 197 -6.55 -0.20 -6.98
N CYS A 198 -6.86 0.13 -5.72
CA CYS A 198 -8.17 -0.16 -5.16
C CYS A 198 -9.30 0.52 -5.96
N TYR A 199 -9.12 1.77 -6.38
CA TYR A 199 -10.10 2.44 -7.24
C TYR A 199 -10.24 1.74 -8.59
N PHE A 200 -9.15 1.28 -9.20
CA PHE A 200 -9.22 0.50 -10.45
C PHE A 200 -9.95 -0.83 -10.25
N ASP A 201 -9.67 -1.56 -9.18
CA ASP A 201 -10.37 -2.81 -8.83
C ASP A 201 -11.87 -2.60 -8.62
N CYS A 202 -12.26 -1.42 -8.14
CA CYS A 202 -13.67 -1.05 -7.90
C CYS A 202 -14.35 -0.42 -9.11
N GLN A 203 -13.76 -0.51 -10.32
CA GLN A 203 -14.27 0.13 -11.55
C GLN A 203 -14.41 1.67 -11.45
N ALA A 204 -13.74 2.29 -10.48
CA ALA A 204 -13.75 3.71 -10.21
C ALA A 204 -12.50 4.40 -10.78
N GLY A 205 -12.13 4.06 -12.02
CA GLY A 205 -10.82 4.42 -12.59
C GLY A 205 -10.53 5.93 -12.63
N ILE A 206 -11.55 6.78 -12.75
CA ILE A 206 -11.36 8.24 -12.67
C ILE A 206 -10.82 8.68 -11.30
N HIS A 207 -11.30 8.08 -10.22
CA HIS A 207 -10.81 8.36 -8.87
C HIS A 207 -9.39 7.83 -8.67
N GLY A 208 -9.06 6.68 -9.27
CA GLY A 208 -7.69 6.14 -9.30
C GLY A 208 -6.71 7.10 -9.97
N GLU A 209 -7.06 7.62 -11.15
CA GLU A 209 -6.24 8.61 -11.86
C GLU A 209 -6.11 9.93 -11.08
N ILE A 210 -7.22 10.47 -10.56
CA ILE A 210 -7.21 11.70 -9.75
C ILE A 210 -6.28 11.55 -8.54
N PHE A 211 -6.36 10.41 -7.85
CA PHE A 211 -5.50 10.15 -6.69
C PHE A 211 -4.02 10.05 -7.08
N ALA A 212 -3.70 9.39 -8.19
CA ALA A 212 -2.33 9.33 -8.71
C ALA A 212 -1.78 10.71 -9.10
N ARG A 213 -2.60 11.56 -9.73
CA ARG A 213 -2.23 12.96 -10.04
C ARG A 213 -1.98 13.78 -8.77
N ARG A 214 -2.82 13.60 -7.72
CA ARG A 214 -2.57 14.21 -6.41
C ARG A 214 -1.22 13.77 -5.83
N GLY A 215 -0.91 12.47 -5.91
CA GLY A 215 0.38 11.94 -5.48
C GLY A 215 1.56 12.57 -6.21
N LEU A 216 1.44 12.76 -7.53
CA LEU A 216 2.46 13.42 -8.35
C LEU A 216 2.69 14.88 -7.96
N ILE A 217 1.62 15.64 -7.69
CA ILE A 217 1.72 17.03 -7.21
C ILE A 217 2.52 17.07 -5.89
N LYS A 218 2.22 16.19 -4.94
CA LYS A 218 2.94 16.11 -3.66
C LYS A 218 4.42 15.72 -3.80
N ILE A 219 4.72 14.84 -4.76
CA ILE A 219 6.10 14.46 -5.08
C ILE A 219 6.86 15.68 -5.63
N ASP A 220 6.22 16.47 -6.50
CA ASP A 220 6.82 17.67 -7.07
C ASP A 220 7.02 18.78 -6.03
N GLU A 221 6.04 19.02 -5.16
CA GLU A 221 6.16 19.95 -4.02
C GLU A 221 7.38 19.60 -3.15
N LEU A 222 7.55 18.32 -2.80
CA LEU A 222 8.71 17.88 -2.03
C LEU A 222 10.02 18.06 -2.81
N LYS A 223 10.02 17.78 -4.12
CA LYS A 223 11.19 17.96 -4.98
C LYS A 223 11.63 19.43 -5.03
N GLN A 224 10.68 20.35 -5.12
CA GLN A 224 10.95 21.79 -5.09
C GLN A 224 11.55 22.22 -3.74
N LEU A 225 11.02 21.71 -2.63
CA LEU A 225 11.56 21.99 -1.29
C LEU A 225 13.00 21.49 -1.14
N GLU A 226 13.30 20.28 -1.60
CA GLU A 226 14.65 19.69 -1.53
C GLU A 226 15.67 20.43 -2.41
N ASN A 227 15.27 20.87 -3.61
CA ASN A 227 16.13 21.67 -4.49
C ASN A 227 16.48 23.03 -3.87
N ASN A 228 15.56 23.61 -3.08
CA ASN A 228 15.80 24.87 -2.38
C ASN A 228 16.69 24.71 -1.13
N CYS A 229 16.70 23.51 -0.53
CA CYS A 229 17.44 23.22 0.70
C CYS A 229 18.82 22.58 0.49
N SER A 230 19.09 21.93 -0.64
CA SER A 230 20.32 21.15 -0.87
C SER A 230 21.24 21.78 -1.93
N SER A 231 22.52 22.00 -1.57
CA SER A 231 23.58 22.45 -2.48
C SER A 231 24.32 21.29 -3.17
N LEU A 232 24.02 20.04 -2.81
CA LEU A 232 24.62 18.83 -3.40
C LEU A 232 23.54 17.89 -3.94
N GLU A 233 23.55 17.69 -5.25
CA GLU A 233 22.70 16.72 -5.92
C GLU A 233 23.11 15.28 -5.56
N ASN A 234 22.43 14.66 -4.59
CA ASN A 234 22.63 13.25 -4.29
C ASN A 234 21.95 12.36 -5.36
N SER A 235 22.73 11.47 -6.00
CA SER A 235 22.25 10.48 -6.97
C SER A 235 21.15 9.57 -6.40
N GLU A 236 21.22 9.23 -5.12
CA GLU A 236 20.21 8.41 -4.44
C GLU A 236 18.86 9.13 -4.33
N THR A 237 18.87 10.40 -3.92
CA THR A 237 17.68 11.26 -3.88
C THR A 237 17.01 11.35 -5.26
N LYS A 238 17.79 11.52 -6.33
CA LYS A 238 17.28 11.52 -7.72
C LYS A 238 16.59 10.19 -8.07
N ASN A 239 17.15 9.06 -7.66
CA ASN A 239 16.54 7.74 -7.88
C ASN A 239 15.23 7.57 -7.13
N ILE A 240 15.14 8.04 -5.87
CA ILE A 240 13.92 8.00 -5.07
C ILE A 240 12.80 8.81 -5.74
N PHE A 241 13.08 10.04 -6.19
CA PHE A 241 12.11 10.84 -6.93
C PHE A 241 11.71 10.19 -8.25
N ARG A 242 12.66 9.64 -9.00
CA ARG A 242 12.37 8.93 -10.27
C ARG A 242 11.44 7.74 -10.04
N GLU A 243 11.69 6.92 -9.01
CA GLU A 243 10.85 5.78 -8.67
C GLU A 243 9.44 6.23 -8.26
N ALA A 244 9.33 7.23 -7.38
CA ALA A 244 8.05 7.74 -6.92
C ALA A 244 7.20 8.33 -8.06
N THR A 245 7.81 9.14 -8.93
CA THR A 245 7.16 9.70 -10.12
C THR A 245 6.71 8.59 -11.06
N LEU A 246 7.58 7.60 -11.33
CA LEU A 246 7.25 6.47 -12.20
C LEU A 246 6.00 5.72 -11.70
N LYS A 247 5.92 5.43 -10.39
CA LYS A 247 4.75 4.78 -9.79
C LYS A 247 3.45 5.54 -10.03
N MET A 248 3.47 6.88 -9.92
CA MET A 248 2.28 7.70 -10.18
C MET A 248 1.95 7.79 -11.66
N SER A 249 2.95 7.99 -12.53
CA SER A 249 2.77 8.05 -13.98
C SER A 249 2.17 6.76 -14.54
N ILE A 250 2.58 5.59 -14.03
CA ILE A 250 1.99 4.30 -14.41
C ILE A 250 0.50 4.23 -14.06
N MET A 251 0.12 4.65 -12.85
CA MET A 251 -1.30 4.68 -12.44
C MET A 251 -2.13 5.66 -13.29
N ILE A 252 -1.56 6.79 -13.69
CA ILE A 252 -2.21 7.74 -14.60
C ILE A 252 -2.37 7.11 -16.01
N PHE A 253 -1.30 6.52 -16.53
CA PHE A 253 -1.28 5.88 -17.85
C PHE A 253 -2.33 4.77 -17.97
N LYS A 254 -2.49 3.95 -16.91
CA LYS A 254 -3.45 2.84 -16.84
C LYS A 254 -4.86 3.23 -17.28
N ARG A 255 -5.31 4.45 -16.95
CA ARG A 255 -6.60 4.98 -17.44
C ARG A 255 -6.45 5.80 -18.73
N ALA A 256 -5.47 6.69 -18.78
CA ALA A 256 -5.33 7.67 -19.86
C ALA A 256 -5.21 7.02 -21.25
N VAL A 257 -4.56 5.85 -21.33
CA VAL A 257 -4.37 5.13 -22.60
C VAL A 257 -5.69 4.66 -23.22
N TYR A 258 -6.67 4.29 -22.40
CA TYR A 258 -8.00 3.89 -22.88
C TYR A 258 -8.92 5.10 -23.08
N GLU A 259 -8.90 6.05 -22.15
CA GLU A 259 -9.81 7.20 -22.20
C GLU A 259 -9.49 8.16 -23.34
N SER A 260 -8.21 8.33 -23.70
CA SER A 260 -7.80 9.13 -24.87
C SER A 260 -8.41 8.64 -26.19
N ARG A 261 -8.91 7.40 -26.21
CA ARG A 261 -9.49 6.74 -27.39
C ARG A 261 -11.01 6.73 -27.38
N ARG A 262 -11.64 6.86 -26.21
CA ARG A 262 -13.09 7.02 -26.05
C ARG A 262 -13.50 8.41 -26.52
N LYS A 263 -14.03 8.50 -27.74
CA LYS A 263 -14.57 9.76 -28.25
C LYS A 263 -15.86 10.16 -27.54
N PRO A 264 -16.19 11.46 -27.41
CA PRO A 264 -17.54 11.88 -27.10
C PRO A 264 -18.49 11.35 -28.19
N LYS A 265 -19.65 10.80 -27.77
CA LYS A 265 -20.66 10.08 -28.59
C LYS A 265 -21.24 10.84 -29.80
N SER A 266 -20.73 12.02 -30.15
CA SER A 266 -21.28 12.92 -31.19
C SER A 266 -20.55 12.85 -32.55
N TYR A 267 -19.34 12.30 -32.63
CA TYR A 267 -18.55 12.35 -33.88
C TYR A 267 -18.22 10.97 -34.44
N PHE A 268 -19.12 10.43 -35.28
CA PHE A 268 -18.82 9.36 -36.22
C PHE A 268 -17.83 9.86 -37.28
N ARG A 269 -16.53 9.80 -36.97
CA ARG A 269 -15.48 9.86 -37.99
C ARG A 269 -15.11 8.43 -38.37
N PRO A 270 -15.18 8.03 -39.66
CA PRO A 270 -14.60 6.77 -40.11
C PRO A 270 -13.10 6.81 -39.76
N LYS A 271 -12.65 5.94 -38.85
CA LYS A 271 -11.21 5.77 -38.60
C LYS A 271 -10.67 4.96 -39.78
N LEU A 272 -9.76 5.55 -40.57
CA LEU A 272 -8.91 4.80 -41.49
C LEU A 272 -8.13 3.79 -40.64
N ARG A 273 -8.55 2.52 -40.68
CA ARG A 273 -7.96 1.45 -39.89
C ARG A 273 -6.62 1.12 -40.53
N VAL A 274 -5.55 1.82 -40.11
CA VAL A 274 -4.20 1.42 -40.48
C VAL A 274 -4.02 0.01 -39.94
N SER A 275 -3.79 -0.97 -40.81
CA SER A 275 -3.61 -2.33 -40.34
C SER A 275 -2.35 -2.37 -39.47
N LEU A 276 -2.39 -3.07 -38.34
CA LEU A 276 -1.22 -3.17 -37.44
C LEU A 276 0.02 -3.74 -38.18
N LYS A 277 -0.21 -4.51 -39.25
CA LYS A 277 0.83 -5.02 -40.16
C LYS A 277 1.45 -3.94 -41.06
N GLU A 278 0.68 -2.97 -41.55
CA GLU A 278 1.22 -1.83 -42.30
C GLU A 278 1.95 -0.85 -41.37
N ALA A 279 1.45 -0.67 -40.14
CA ALA A 279 2.08 0.18 -39.14
C ALA A 279 3.49 -0.29 -38.76
N GLN A 280 3.80 -1.59 -38.79
CA GLN A 280 5.14 -2.12 -38.50
C GLN A 280 6.25 -1.54 -39.38
N LYS A 281 5.91 -1.08 -40.59
CA LYS A 281 6.85 -0.45 -41.54
C LYS A 281 7.19 1.01 -41.19
N LEU A 282 6.40 1.64 -40.32
CA LEU A 282 6.63 3.02 -39.90
C LEU A 282 7.66 3.09 -38.75
N PRO A 283 8.39 4.20 -38.62
CA PRO A 283 9.29 4.43 -37.49
C PRO A 283 8.48 4.51 -36.19
N TRP A 284 9.10 4.05 -35.09
CA TRP A 284 8.53 4.19 -33.76
C TRP A 284 8.60 5.66 -33.30
N PRO A 285 7.56 6.25 -32.67
CA PRO A 285 6.24 5.69 -32.32
C PRO A 285 5.19 5.83 -33.44
N ARG A 286 4.40 4.78 -33.67
CA ARG A 286 3.49 4.64 -34.82
C ARG A 286 2.06 5.00 -34.46
N THR A 287 1.59 4.47 -33.32
CA THR A 287 0.21 4.64 -32.87
C THR A 287 0.08 5.76 -31.83
N THR A 288 -1.15 6.18 -31.53
CA THR A 288 -1.39 7.15 -30.44
C THR A 288 -1.01 6.56 -29.08
N THR A 289 -1.19 5.25 -28.91
CA THR A 289 -0.79 4.51 -27.69
C THR A 289 0.73 4.57 -27.50
N GLU A 290 1.49 4.29 -28.56
CA GLU A 290 2.96 4.34 -28.54
C GLU A 290 3.50 5.77 -28.32
N ARG A 291 2.82 6.78 -28.89
CA ARG A 291 3.14 8.20 -28.66
C ARG A 291 2.95 8.57 -27.20
N LEU A 292 1.78 8.30 -26.62
CA LEU A 292 1.51 8.56 -25.21
C LEU A 292 2.52 7.83 -24.30
N LEU A 293 2.87 6.60 -24.63
CA LEU A 293 3.86 5.81 -23.90
C LEU A 293 5.26 6.46 -23.94
N THR A 294 5.67 6.98 -25.09
CA THR A 294 6.96 7.66 -25.26
C THR A 294 6.96 9.06 -24.62
N GLU A 295 5.83 9.75 -24.61
CA GLU A 295 5.66 11.06 -23.95
C GLU A 295 5.70 10.95 -22.42
N MET A 296 5.22 9.84 -21.85
CA MET A 296 5.15 9.66 -20.40
C MET A 296 6.35 8.95 -19.78
N PHE A 297 7.12 8.18 -20.56
CA PHE A 297 8.17 7.31 -20.03
C PHE A 297 9.43 7.29 -20.91
N ASP A 298 10.56 7.65 -20.30
CA ASP A 298 11.85 7.80 -21.00
C ASP A 298 12.65 6.50 -21.17
N SER A 299 12.18 5.38 -20.62
CA SER A 299 12.94 4.12 -20.62
C SER A 299 12.09 2.90 -20.98
N ALA A 300 12.67 1.98 -21.74
CA ALA A 300 12.02 0.72 -22.15
C ALA A 300 11.43 -0.08 -20.96
N PRO A 301 12.12 -0.24 -19.82
CA PRO A 301 11.54 -0.92 -18.65
C PRO A 301 10.31 -0.20 -18.07
N ALA A 302 10.34 1.14 -18.02
CA ALA A 302 9.20 1.93 -17.54
C ALA A 302 8.00 1.82 -18.49
N GLN A 303 8.26 1.91 -19.80
CA GLN A 303 7.25 1.71 -20.84
C GLN A 303 6.63 0.31 -20.76
N PHE A 304 7.46 -0.73 -20.59
CA PHE A 304 6.97 -2.10 -20.47
C PHE A 304 6.13 -2.31 -19.21
N LEU A 305 6.55 -1.76 -18.06
CA LEU A 305 5.78 -1.83 -16.83
C LEU A 305 4.43 -1.10 -16.94
N ALA A 306 4.39 0.05 -17.61
CA ALA A 306 3.15 0.78 -17.87
C ALA A 306 2.19 -0.02 -18.76
N ILE A 307 2.71 -0.74 -19.76
CA ILE A 307 1.92 -1.67 -20.59
C ILE A 307 1.34 -2.81 -19.76
N LEU A 308 2.18 -3.48 -18.96
CA LEU A 308 1.73 -4.58 -18.09
C LEU A 308 0.62 -4.13 -17.16
N GLU A 309 0.78 -2.96 -16.54
CA GLU A 309 -0.18 -2.41 -15.60
C GLU A 309 -1.49 -1.97 -16.28
N ALA A 310 -1.41 -1.39 -17.49
CA ALA A 310 -2.58 -1.04 -18.30
C ALA A 310 -3.36 -2.26 -18.80
N LEU A 311 -2.69 -3.37 -19.06
CA LEU A 311 -3.31 -4.65 -19.46
C LEU A 311 -3.82 -5.45 -18.26
N SER A 312 -3.34 -5.14 -17.04
CA SER A 312 -3.75 -5.79 -15.79
C SER A 312 -5.13 -5.31 -15.37
N ASP A 313 -6.14 -6.02 -15.85
CA ASP A 313 -7.54 -5.79 -15.53
C ASP A 313 -7.99 -6.73 -14.40
N SER A 314 -8.14 -6.17 -13.21
CA SER A 314 -8.64 -6.89 -12.03
C SER A 314 -10.12 -7.27 -12.14
N SER A 315 -10.88 -6.67 -13.06
CA SER A 315 -12.25 -7.09 -13.35
C SER A 315 -12.33 -8.44 -14.10
N ARG A 316 -11.19 -8.95 -14.58
CA ARG A 316 -11.07 -10.27 -15.23
C ARG A 316 -10.72 -11.40 -14.27
N HIS A 317 -10.64 -11.14 -12.96
CA HIS A 317 -10.57 -12.23 -11.99
C HIS A 317 -11.86 -13.03 -12.05
N VAL A 318 -11.73 -14.32 -12.41
CA VAL A 318 -12.80 -15.32 -12.62
C VAL A 318 -13.83 -15.42 -11.48
N LEU A 319 -13.54 -14.84 -10.32
CA LEU A 319 -14.37 -14.89 -9.11
C LEU A 319 -15.20 -13.61 -8.85
N CYS A 320 -15.09 -12.57 -9.68
CA CYS A 320 -15.91 -11.37 -9.56
C CYS A 320 -17.06 -11.37 -10.58
N PRO A 321 -18.33 -11.32 -10.15
CA PRO A 321 -19.47 -11.16 -11.04
C PRO A 321 -19.60 -9.68 -11.43
N ALA A 322 -18.57 -9.13 -12.07
CA ALA A 322 -18.71 -7.84 -12.74
C ALA A 322 -19.49 -8.07 -14.04
N PRO A 323 -20.46 -7.19 -14.39
CA PRO A 323 -21.08 -7.25 -15.71
C PRO A 323 -19.97 -7.19 -16.78
N PRO A 324 -20.07 -7.96 -17.87
CA PRO A 324 -19.06 -7.96 -18.91
C PRO A 324 -18.82 -6.52 -19.38
N VAL A 325 -17.56 -6.09 -19.37
CA VAL A 325 -17.15 -4.78 -19.86
C VAL A 325 -17.78 -4.59 -21.26
N PRO A 326 -18.46 -3.46 -21.52
CA PRO A 326 -19.06 -3.20 -22.82
C PRO A 326 -18.01 -3.40 -23.91
N ASP A 327 -18.39 -4.12 -24.95
CA ASP A 327 -17.50 -4.54 -26.02
C ASP A 327 -17.18 -3.36 -26.97
N GLU A 328 -16.53 -2.34 -26.44
CA GLU A 328 -16.11 -1.16 -27.17
C GLU A 328 -14.94 -1.55 -28.08
N ILE A 329 -15.17 -1.58 -29.39
CA ILE A 329 -14.16 -1.86 -30.42
C ILE A 329 -12.91 -1.00 -30.21
N GLU A 330 -13.08 0.24 -29.74
CA GLU A 330 -11.99 1.18 -29.45
C GLU A 330 -11.06 0.68 -28.32
N ILE A 331 -11.59 -0.03 -27.32
CA ILE A 331 -10.79 -0.64 -26.24
C ILE A 331 -9.99 -1.83 -26.78
N ARG A 332 -10.58 -2.67 -27.65
CA ARG A 332 -9.88 -3.81 -28.28
C ARG A 332 -8.70 -3.37 -29.13
N ASP A 333 -8.85 -2.26 -29.84
CA ASP A 333 -7.76 -1.68 -30.63
C ASP A 333 -6.61 -1.23 -29.70
N VAL A 334 -6.91 -0.56 -28.58
CA VAL A 334 -5.89 -0.15 -27.59
C VAL A 334 -5.17 -1.36 -26.99
N ILE A 335 -5.90 -2.40 -26.60
CA ILE A 335 -5.32 -3.65 -26.08
C ILE A 335 -4.34 -4.24 -27.10
N SER A 336 -4.74 -4.30 -28.38
CA SER A 336 -3.89 -4.80 -29.45
C SER A 336 -2.65 -3.94 -29.64
N GLU A 337 -2.80 -2.61 -29.69
CA GLU A 337 -1.68 -1.67 -29.76
C GLU A 337 -0.70 -1.84 -28.59
N LEU A 338 -1.20 -2.02 -27.36
CA LEU A 338 -0.38 -2.28 -26.16
C LEU A 338 0.40 -3.60 -26.26
N PHE A 339 -0.21 -4.69 -26.74
CA PHE A 339 0.49 -5.95 -26.96
C PHE A 339 1.60 -5.82 -28.01
N PHE A 340 1.32 -5.16 -29.13
CA PHE A 340 2.33 -4.93 -30.18
C PHE A 340 3.48 -4.05 -29.67
N ALA A 341 3.17 -2.99 -28.92
CA ALA A 341 4.16 -2.14 -28.27
C ALA A 341 5.04 -2.96 -27.30
N GLY A 342 4.43 -3.81 -26.47
CA GLY A 342 5.14 -4.66 -25.52
C GLY A 342 6.10 -5.65 -26.19
N LEU A 343 5.67 -6.28 -27.28
CA LEU A 343 6.52 -7.19 -28.06
C LEU A 343 7.72 -6.47 -28.69
N GLU A 344 7.54 -5.25 -29.19
CA GLU A 344 8.61 -4.48 -29.83
C GLU A 344 9.63 -3.92 -28.84
N ILE A 345 9.18 -3.60 -27.61
CA ILE A 345 10.07 -3.24 -26.51
C ILE A 345 10.89 -4.46 -26.06
N LEU A 346 10.24 -5.63 -25.92
CA LEU A 346 10.92 -6.87 -25.53
C LEU A 346 11.94 -7.36 -26.57
N SER A 347 11.65 -7.18 -27.86
CA SER A 347 12.57 -7.56 -28.95
C SER A 347 13.76 -6.60 -29.11
N GLY A 348 13.75 -5.44 -28.45
CA GLY A 348 14.77 -4.40 -28.57
C GLY A 348 14.76 -3.66 -29.92
N ASN A 349 13.72 -3.86 -30.73
CA ASN A 349 13.59 -3.24 -32.05
C ASN A 349 13.31 -1.74 -31.97
N ASN A 350 12.68 -1.27 -30.90
CA ASN A 350 12.42 0.15 -30.66
C ASN A 350 13.72 0.97 -30.53
N ILE A 351 14.76 0.41 -29.91
CA ILE A 351 16.07 1.06 -29.72
C ILE A 351 16.85 1.12 -31.04
N LYS A 352 16.72 0.09 -31.89
CA LYS A 352 17.38 0.05 -33.21
C LYS A 352 16.81 1.11 -34.15
N LYS A 353 15.48 1.26 -34.17
CA LYS A 353 14.76 2.22 -35.04
C LYS A 353 14.82 3.69 -34.57
N GLN A 354 15.35 3.97 -33.38
CA GLN A 354 15.60 5.34 -32.90
C GLN A 354 17.01 5.85 -33.22
N LYS A 355 17.91 4.95 -33.66
CA LYS A 355 19.31 5.26 -34.02
C LYS A 355 19.55 5.34 -35.53
N GLU A 356 18.54 5.00 -36.32
CA GLU A 356 18.42 5.27 -37.76
C GLU A 356 17.52 6.49 -37.95
#